data_AF-A0A4Y2ILY5-F1
#
_entry.id   AF-A0A4Y2ILY5-F1
#
_cell.length_a   1.000
_cell.length_b   1.000
_cell.length_c   1.000
_cell.angle_alpha   90.00
_cell.angle_beta   90.00
_cell.angle_gamma   90.00
#
_symmetry.space_group_name_H-M   'P 1'
#
loop_
_entity.id
_entity.type
_entity.pdbx_description
1 polymer ?
#
loop_
_entity_poly.entity_id
_entity_poly.type
_entity_poly.pdbx_seq_one_letter_code
_entity_poly.pdbx_strand_id
1 'polypeptide(L)'
;MILYNLTLQRATGITHAVHGNFAGTKQQEIAVSRGKILELLRPDPNTGKVHTLLTVEIFGVIRSMMGFRLTGGSKDYLVIGSDSGKIVILEYNAQKNVFEKVHQETFGKSGCRRIVPGQYLAIDPKGRAVMI
;
A
#
# COMPACT_ATOMS: atom_id res chain seq x y z
N MET A 1 -27.00 -14.45 21.74
CA MET A 1 -25.71 -13.90 22.24
C MET A 1 -25.14 -13.01 21.15
N ILE A 2 -24.82 -11.76 21.47
CA ILE A 2 -24.28 -10.77 20.52
C ILE A 2 -22.87 -10.40 21.00
N LEU A 3 -21.90 -10.41 20.09
CA LEU A 3 -20.50 -10.10 20.37
C LEU A 3 -20.03 -8.90 19.53
N TYR A 4 -19.02 -8.18 20.02
CA TYR A 4 -18.39 -7.05 19.32
C TYR A 4 -16.87 -7.23 19.28
N ASN A 5 -16.27 -7.10 18.09
CA ASN A 5 -14.82 -7.24 17.90
C ASN A 5 -14.14 -5.86 17.96
N LEU A 6 -13.07 -5.76 18.75
CA LEU A 6 -12.23 -4.56 18.84
C LEU A 6 -10.74 -4.97 18.89
N THR A 7 -9.89 -4.24 18.18
CA THR A 7 -8.42 -4.48 18.18
C THR A 7 -7.75 -3.51 19.14
N LEU A 8 -7.11 -4.03 20.19
CA LEU A 8 -6.36 -3.21 21.16
C LEU A 8 -4.95 -2.88 20.67
N GLN A 9 -4.21 -3.90 20.25
CA GLN A 9 -2.89 -3.77 19.66
C GLN A 9 -2.93 -4.31 18.24
N ARG A 10 -2.53 -3.47 17.29
CA ARG A 10 -2.46 -3.85 15.87
C ARG A 10 -1.29 -4.80 15.62
N ALA A 11 -1.38 -5.55 14.52
CA ALA A 11 -0.30 -6.43 14.07
C ALA A 11 0.98 -5.63 13.86
N THR A 12 2.13 -6.20 14.24
CA THR A 12 3.45 -5.55 14.14
C THR A 12 4.37 -6.22 13.12
N GLY A 13 4.09 -7.44 12.66
CA GLY A 13 4.89 -8.10 11.62
C GLY A 13 4.73 -7.40 10.27
N ILE A 14 5.85 -7.06 9.62
CA ILE A 14 5.86 -6.46 8.27
C ILE A 14 6.05 -7.57 7.24
N THR A 15 5.11 -7.70 6.30
CA THR A 15 5.18 -8.67 5.20
C THR A 15 5.74 -8.06 3.92
N HIS A 16 5.49 -6.77 3.68
CA HIS A 16 5.98 -6.03 2.52
C HIS A 16 6.37 -4.62 2.94
N ALA A 17 7.42 -4.07 2.34
CA ALA A 17 7.85 -2.70 2.55
C ALA A 17 8.31 -2.09 1.22
N VAL A 18 7.85 -0.88 0.92
CA VAL A 18 8.18 -0.13 -0.29
C VAL A 18 8.52 1.29 0.13
N HIS A 19 9.67 1.80 -0.29
CA HIS A 19 10.06 3.19 -0.06
C HIS A 19 9.76 4.05 -1.30
N GLY A 20 9.48 5.34 -1.09
CA GLY A 20 9.17 6.27 -2.18
C GLY A 20 8.84 7.68 -1.66
N ASN A 21 8.75 8.64 -2.58
CA ASN A 21 8.25 9.99 -2.31
C ASN A 21 6.72 10.00 -2.37
N PHE A 22 6.06 9.35 -1.40
CA PHE A 22 4.60 9.22 -1.37
C PHE A 22 3.91 10.54 -1.01
N ALA A 23 4.56 11.42 -0.25
CA ALA A 23 4.06 12.77 0.01
C ALA A 23 4.30 13.77 -1.14
N GLY A 24 5.00 13.37 -2.22
CA GLY A 24 5.35 14.26 -3.34
C GLY A 24 6.41 15.31 -3.01
N THR A 25 7.13 15.14 -1.89
CA THR A 25 8.26 15.98 -1.49
C THR A 25 9.59 15.26 -1.76
N LYS A 26 10.73 15.92 -1.51
CA LYS A 26 12.04 15.27 -1.59
C LYS A 26 12.27 14.22 -0.49
N GLN A 27 11.49 14.24 0.59
CA GLN A 27 11.57 13.25 1.66
C GLN A 27 11.01 11.91 1.19
N GLN A 28 11.63 10.83 1.62
CA GLN A 28 11.16 9.47 1.35
C GLN A 28 10.38 8.95 2.55
N GLU A 29 9.25 8.34 2.27
CA GLU A 29 8.45 7.58 3.21
C GLU A 29 8.53 6.08 2.89
N ILE A 30 8.08 5.26 3.83
CA ILE A 30 8.06 3.80 3.71
C ILE A 30 6.62 3.33 3.90
N ALA A 31 5.99 2.86 2.82
CA ALA A 31 4.73 2.16 2.89
C ALA A 31 5.00 0.70 3.33
N VAL A 32 4.34 0.26 4.39
CA VAL A 32 4.48 -1.11 4.91
C VAL A 32 3.13 -1.80 5.00
N SER A 33 3.12 -3.09 4.67
CA SER A 33 1.99 -3.98 4.88
C SER A 33 2.24 -4.84 6.10
N ARG A 34 1.25 -4.91 6.99
CA ARG A 34 1.20 -5.82 8.13
C ARG A 34 0.05 -6.81 7.99
N GLY A 35 -0.02 -7.46 6.82
CA GLY A 35 -1.11 -8.36 6.43
C GLY A 35 -2.39 -7.58 6.06
N LYS A 36 -3.26 -7.32 7.03
CA LYS A 36 -4.55 -6.62 6.84
C LYS A 36 -4.50 -5.11 7.06
N ILE A 37 -3.33 -4.59 7.41
CA ILE A 37 -3.11 -3.17 7.74
C ILE A 37 -2.09 -2.61 6.77
N LEU A 38 -2.41 -1.47 6.18
CA LEU A 38 -1.49 -0.66 5.39
C LEU A 38 -1.05 0.54 6.24
N GLU A 39 0.25 0.74 6.34
CA GLU A 39 0.84 1.84 7.10
C GLU A 39 1.79 2.66 6.24
N LEU A 40 1.88 3.95 6.52
CA LEU A 40 2.89 4.85 5.98
C LEU A 40 3.77 5.34 7.11
N LEU A 41 5.07 5.10 7.00
CA LEU A 41 6.08 5.48 7.96
C LEU A 41 6.99 6.57 7.38
N ARG A 42 7.46 7.47 8.24
CA ARG A 42 8.46 8.49 7.89
C ARG A 42 9.68 8.33 8.79
N PRO A 43 10.83 7.93 8.24
CA PRO A 43 12.10 8.06 8.95
C PRO A 43 12.51 9.54 9.02
N ASP A 44 12.83 10.02 10.21
CA ASP A 44 13.39 11.36 10.43
C ASP A 44 14.92 11.31 10.29
N PRO A 45 15.51 11.98 9.28
CA PRO A 45 16.95 11.96 9.06
C PRO A 45 17.77 12.65 10.17
N ASN A 46 17.16 13.53 10.96
CA ASN A 46 17.88 14.25 12.02
C ASN A 46 18.00 13.40 13.30
N THR A 47 16.92 12.70 13.66
CA THR A 47 16.87 11.92 14.91
C THR A 47 17.12 10.43 14.71
N GLY A 48 17.03 9.93 13.47
CA GLY A 48 17.11 8.50 13.14
C GLY A 48 15.89 7.70 13.58
N LYS A 49 14.82 8.34 14.09
CA LYS A 49 13.60 7.66 14.53
C LYS A 49 12.62 7.50 13.38
N VAL A 50 11.81 6.44 13.45
CA VAL A 50 10.74 6.18 12.49
C VAL A 50 9.40 6.51 13.12
N HIS A 51 8.64 7.40 12.46
CA HIS A 51 7.32 7.82 12.89
C HIS A 51 6.24 7.25 11.98
N THR A 52 5.16 6.73 12.56
CA THR A 52 3.98 6.32 11.80
C THR A 52 3.16 7.56 11.43
N LEU A 53 2.98 7.81 10.13
CA LEU A 53 2.15 8.92 9.63
C LEU A 53 0.68 8.53 9.51
N LEU A 54 0.42 7.34 8.97
CA LEU A 54 -0.91 6.85 8.66
C LEU A 54 -0.98 5.35 8.89
N THR A 55 -2.10 4.88 9.44
CA THR A 55 -2.43 3.46 9.63
C THR A 55 -3.87 3.23 9.21
N VAL A 56 -4.09 2.32 8.27
CA VAL A 56 -5.42 2.00 7.72
C VAL A 56 -5.60 0.49 7.71
N GLU A 57 -6.71 0.00 8.29
CA GLU A 57 -7.12 -1.38 8.12
C GLU A 57 -7.85 -1.53 6.78
N ILE A 58 -7.34 -2.41 5.92
CA ILE A 58 -7.87 -2.59 4.55
C ILE A 58 -8.92 -3.69 4.46
N PHE A 59 -9.13 -4.45 5.54
CA PHE A 59 -10.06 -5.58 5.63
C PHE A 59 -9.86 -6.64 4.53
N GLY A 60 -8.61 -6.97 4.23
CA GLY A 60 -8.23 -8.01 3.27
C GLY A 60 -6.78 -8.46 3.50
N VAL A 61 -6.22 -9.22 2.56
CA VAL A 61 -4.83 -9.70 2.63
C VAL A 61 -4.03 -9.06 1.51
N ILE A 62 -3.02 -8.25 1.87
CA ILE A 62 -2.04 -7.72 0.90
C ILE A 62 -1.08 -8.85 0.54
N ARG A 63 -1.02 -9.20 -0.75
CA ARG A 63 -0.21 -10.30 -1.28
C ARG A 63 1.00 -9.80 -2.07
N SER A 64 0.88 -8.60 -2.65
CA SER A 64 1.97 -7.92 -3.35
C SER A 64 1.76 -6.40 -3.28
N MET A 65 2.86 -5.65 -3.27
CA MET A 65 2.85 -4.19 -3.11
C MET A 65 4.08 -3.60 -3.80
N MET A 66 3.87 -2.59 -4.67
CA MET A 66 4.95 -1.92 -5.41
C MET A 66 4.65 -0.43 -5.53
N GLY A 67 5.69 0.40 -5.49
CA GLY A 67 5.61 1.85 -5.69
C GLY A 67 6.09 2.22 -7.10
N PHE A 68 5.37 3.07 -7.81
CA PHE A 68 5.77 3.51 -9.16
C PHE A 68 5.54 5.01 -9.37
N ARG A 69 6.24 5.55 -10.36
CA ARG A 69 6.19 6.97 -10.73
C ARG A 69 5.94 7.13 -12.22
N LEU A 70 5.02 8.02 -12.57
CA LEU A 70 4.83 8.41 -13.97
C LEU A 70 6.01 9.25 -14.47
N THR A 71 6.29 9.18 -15.77
CA THR A 71 7.36 9.98 -16.38
C THR A 71 7.11 11.48 -16.14
N GLY A 72 8.09 12.17 -15.57
CA GLY A 72 7.99 13.59 -15.21
C GLY A 72 7.23 13.87 -13.90
N GLY A 73 6.69 12.85 -13.24
CA GLY A 73 6.05 12.99 -11.93
C GLY A 73 7.05 13.23 -10.79
N SER A 74 6.57 13.81 -9.70
CA SER A 74 7.34 14.01 -8.45
C SER A 74 6.88 13.12 -7.31
N LYS A 75 5.77 12.40 -7.49
CA LYS A 75 5.07 11.63 -6.46
C LYS A 75 4.95 10.17 -6.86
N ASP A 76 5.16 9.29 -5.89
CA ASP A 76 5.00 7.85 -6.08
C ASP A 76 3.57 7.41 -5.74
N TYR A 77 3.01 6.58 -6.60
CA TYR A 77 1.77 5.85 -6.38
C TYR A 77 2.06 4.47 -5.83
N LEU A 78 1.12 3.90 -5.09
CA LEU A 78 1.22 2.55 -4.54
C LEU A 78 0.23 1.62 -5.24
N VAL A 79 0.74 0.57 -5.88
CA VAL A 79 -0.09 -0.50 -6.45
C VAL A 79 -0.15 -1.65 -5.47
N ILE A 80 -1.35 -2.17 -5.23
CA ILE A 80 -1.60 -3.28 -4.33
C ILE A 80 -2.31 -4.41 -5.07
N GLY A 81 -1.71 -5.60 -5.00
CA GLY A 81 -2.38 -6.87 -5.26
C GLY A 81 -2.89 -7.48 -3.96
N SER A 82 -4.20 -7.70 -3.88
CA SER A 82 -4.85 -8.28 -2.70
C SER A 82 -5.58 -9.59 -3.02
N ASP A 83 -6.24 -10.15 -2.03
CA ASP A 83 -7.17 -11.27 -2.18
C ASP A 83 -8.52 -10.88 -2.79
N SER A 84 -8.75 -9.61 -3.18
CA SER A 84 -10.06 -9.16 -3.64
C SER A 84 -10.44 -9.56 -5.07
N GLY A 85 -9.48 -10.00 -5.90
CA GLY A 85 -9.69 -10.15 -7.35
C GLY A 85 -9.71 -8.80 -8.09
N LYS A 86 -9.17 -7.75 -7.46
CA LYS A 86 -9.02 -6.40 -7.99
C LYS A 86 -7.58 -5.91 -7.82
N ILE A 87 -7.15 -5.05 -8.73
CA ILE A 87 -5.91 -4.27 -8.61
C ILE A 87 -6.29 -2.86 -8.18
N VAL A 88 -5.57 -2.32 -7.20
CA VAL A 88 -5.85 -0.99 -6.65
C VAL A 88 -4.60 -0.13 -6.76
N ILE A 89 -4.79 1.10 -7.24
CA ILE A 89 -3.76 2.14 -7.23
C ILE A 89 -4.15 3.20 -6.20
N LEU A 90 -3.26 3.46 -5.26
CA LEU A 90 -3.43 4.41 -4.18
C LEU A 90 -2.47 5.59 -4.34
N GLU A 91 -2.93 6.76 -3.94
CA GLU A 91 -2.13 7.96 -3.79
C GLU A 91 -2.24 8.45 -2.34
N TYR A 92 -1.12 8.80 -1.69
CA TYR A 92 -1.16 9.37 -0.35
C TYR A 92 -1.44 10.87 -0.41
N ASN A 93 -2.52 11.33 0.22
CA ASN A 93 -2.84 12.75 0.36
C ASN A 93 -2.37 13.26 1.73
N ALA A 94 -1.24 13.98 1.75
CA ALA A 94 -0.63 14.49 2.98
C ALA A 94 -1.49 15.55 3.69
N GLN A 95 -2.31 16.31 2.96
CA GLN A 95 -3.18 17.34 3.56
C GLN A 95 -4.33 16.72 4.34
N LYS A 96 -4.94 15.66 3.78
CA LYS A 96 -6.05 14.93 4.41
C LYS A 96 -5.58 13.78 5.32
N ASN A 97 -4.31 13.42 5.22
CA ASN A 97 -3.72 12.22 5.83
C ASN A 97 -4.51 10.93 5.52
N VAL A 98 -4.79 10.69 4.23
CA VAL A 98 -5.50 9.49 3.77
C VAL A 98 -4.86 8.91 2.52
N PHE A 99 -5.10 7.62 2.27
CA PHE A 99 -4.85 7.02 0.96
C PHE A 99 -6.08 7.21 0.08
N GLU A 100 -5.95 8.03 -0.96
CA GLU A 100 -6.96 8.22 -1.99
C GLU A 100 -6.84 7.08 -3.01
N LYS A 101 -7.97 6.41 -3.27
CA LYS A 101 -8.04 5.32 -4.24
C LYS A 101 -8.22 5.91 -5.63
N VAL A 102 -7.14 5.96 -6.40
CA VAL A 102 -7.12 6.57 -7.74
C VAL A 102 -7.74 5.63 -8.77
N HIS A 103 -7.39 4.34 -8.72
CA HIS A 103 -7.95 3.32 -9.60
C HIS A 103 -8.29 2.03 -8.85
N GLN A 104 -9.30 1.33 -9.36
CA GLN A 104 -9.70 0.01 -8.89
C GLN A 104 -10.31 -0.78 -10.04
N GLU A 105 -9.54 -1.71 -10.60
CA GLU A 105 -10.00 -2.55 -11.71
C GLU A 105 -10.27 -3.97 -11.23
N THR A 106 -11.39 -4.55 -11.67
CA THR A 106 -11.81 -5.91 -11.31
C THR A 106 -11.44 -6.87 -12.42
N PHE A 107 -10.74 -7.96 -12.09
CA PHE A 107 -10.30 -8.96 -13.07
C PHE A 107 -10.62 -10.40 -12.67
N GLY A 108 -11.03 -10.64 -11.42
CA GLY A 108 -11.22 -12.00 -10.93
C GLY A 108 -12.10 -12.11 -9.69
N LYS A 109 -12.15 -13.32 -9.14
CA LYS A 109 -12.89 -13.64 -7.92
C LYS A 109 -12.04 -13.42 -6.68
N SER A 110 -12.69 -13.16 -5.55
CA SER A 110 -12.03 -12.99 -4.25
C SER A 110 -11.46 -14.31 -3.68
N GLY A 111 -10.50 -14.16 -2.76
CA GLY A 111 -9.71 -15.19 -2.10
C GLY A 111 -8.27 -15.30 -2.64
N CYS A 112 -7.36 -15.83 -1.81
CA CYS A 112 -6.02 -16.22 -2.20
C CYS A 112 -6.05 -17.47 -3.10
N ARG A 113 -6.49 -17.31 -4.35
CA ARG A 113 -6.66 -18.41 -5.31
C ARG A 113 -5.39 -18.67 -6.10
N ARG A 114 -5.27 -19.90 -6.61
CA ARG A 114 -4.12 -20.35 -7.40
C ARG A 114 -4.01 -19.69 -8.78
N ILE A 115 -5.15 -19.45 -9.44
CA ILE A 115 -5.20 -18.95 -10.83
C ILE A 115 -5.73 -17.52 -10.96
N VAL A 116 -6.07 -16.87 -9.84
CA VAL A 116 -6.47 -15.46 -9.86
C VAL A 116 -5.25 -14.59 -9.51
N PRO A 117 -4.91 -13.61 -10.36
CA PRO A 117 -3.78 -12.71 -10.14
C PRO A 117 -3.81 -11.97 -8.79
N GLY A 118 -2.65 -11.45 -8.37
CA GLY A 118 -2.48 -10.72 -7.12
C GLY A 118 -1.38 -11.25 -6.20
N GLN A 119 -0.83 -12.44 -6.46
CA GLN A 119 0.31 -12.97 -5.68
C GLN A 119 1.63 -12.27 -6.00
N TYR A 120 1.83 -11.93 -7.27
CA TYR A 120 3.03 -11.30 -7.78
C TYR A 120 2.63 -9.99 -8.44
N LEU A 121 3.58 -9.05 -8.50
CA LEU A 121 3.35 -7.73 -9.07
C LEU A 121 4.68 -7.19 -9.57
N ALA A 122 4.72 -6.73 -10.81
CA ALA A 122 5.88 -6.10 -11.41
C ALA A 122 5.47 -4.81 -12.11
N ILE A 123 6.36 -3.81 -12.09
CA ILE A 123 6.13 -2.49 -12.67
C ILE A 123 7.25 -2.16 -13.67
N ASP A 124 6.91 -1.42 -14.72
CA ASP A 124 7.90 -0.77 -15.56
C ASP A 124 8.57 0.37 -14.77
N PRO A 125 9.92 0.44 -14.70
CA PRO A 125 10.60 1.49 -13.93
C PRO A 125 10.31 2.93 -14.37
N LYS A 126 9.80 3.12 -15.60
CA LYS A 126 9.35 4.44 -16.10
C LYS A 126 7.85 4.70 -15.86
N GLY A 127 7.18 3.79 -15.15
CA GLY A 127 5.77 3.88 -14.78
C GLY A 127 4.80 3.74 -15.95
N ARG A 128 5.21 3.11 -17.06
CA ARG A 128 4.38 3.00 -18.27
C ARG A 128 3.39 1.84 -18.22
N ALA A 129 3.70 0.80 -17.45
CA ALA A 129 2.89 -0.41 -17.35
C ALA A 129 3.06 -1.09 -15.98
N VAL A 130 2.05 -1.85 -15.60
CA VAL A 130 2.04 -2.74 -14.42
C VAL A 130 1.48 -4.10 -14.82
N MET A 131 2.07 -5.18 -14.30
CA MET A 131 1.64 -6.56 -14.49
C MET A 131 1.35 -7.17 -13.11
N ILE A 132 0.17 -7.78 -12.96
CA ILE A 132 -0.34 -8.39 -11.73
C ILE A 132 -0.72 -9.86 -11.96
#